data_AF-A0A1G8R2T5-F1
#
_entry.id   AF-A0A1G8R2T5-F1
#
_cell.length_a   1.000
_cell.length_b   1.000
_cell.length_c   1.000
_cell.angle_alpha   90.00
_cell.angle_beta   90.00
_cell.angle_gamma   90.00
#
_symmetry.space_group_name_H-M   'P 1'
#
loop_
_entity.id
_entity.type
_entity.pdbx_description
1 polymer ?
#
loop_
_entity_poly.entity_id
_entity_poly.type
_entity_poly.pdbx_seq_one_letter_code
_entity_poly.pdbx_strand_id
1 'polypeptide(L)'
;MGEEIDITDRFFYIGETTEVDEERIGVNNYYAGSFQTEDQGAYIVATEGIFTYGDEEEGTFRSAKSFVGASKTPTVKKSKKMKGFDKQVTPERAELIPLFNPTSVTPEEEVSIQLLLHGEPMPDTEVAVIRRSDSSDIRKNLAGFL
;
A
#
# COMPACT_ATOMS: atom_id res chain seq x y z
N MET A 1 10.76 -3.33 15.75
CA MET A 1 10.50 -1.87 15.75
C MET A 1 10.45 -1.44 14.30
N GLY A 2 9.46 -0.63 13.93
CA GLY A 2 9.41 0.02 12.62
C GLY A 2 10.27 1.28 12.63
N GLU A 3 10.70 1.72 11.46
CA GLU A 3 11.37 3.01 11.26
C GLU A 3 10.35 3.97 10.64
N GLU A 4 10.18 5.14 11.24
CA GLU A 4 9.38 6.22 10.68
C GLU A 4 10.30 7.13 9.87
N ILE A 5 9.91 7.43 8.63
CA ILE A 5 10.66 8.30 7.73
C ILE A 5 9.74 9.44 7.32
N ASP A 6 10.18 10.67 7.55
CA ASP A 6 9.54 11.85 7.00
C ASP A 6 9.80 11.90 5.49
N ILE A 7 8.73 11.94 4.70
CA ILE A 7 8.79 11.98 3.23
C ILE A 7 8.45 13.36 2.66
N THR A 8 8.27 14.35 3.53
CA THR A 8 7.84 15.71 3.15
C THR A 8 8.99 16.62 2.71
N ASP A 9 10.24 16.17 2.81
CA ASP A 9 11.44 16.93 2.43
C ASP A 9 11.86 16.73 0.96
N ARG A 10 11.32 15.71 0.27
CA ARG A 10 11.68 15.34 -1.11
C ARG A 10 10.49 15.30 -2.04
N PHE A 11 10.47 16.24 -2.98
CA PHE A 11 9.43 16.39 -4.00
C PHE A 11 9.92 15.95 -5.38
N PHE A 12 9.10 15.18 -6.08
CA PHE A 12 9.28 14.90 -7.49
C PHE A 12 8.21 15.60 -8.33
N TYR A 13 8.65 16.54 -9.17
CA TYR A 13 7.83 17.22 -10.16
C TYR A 13 7.81 16.39 -11.44
N ILE A 14 6.63 15.95 -11.87
CA ILE A 14 6.43 15.20 -13.11
C ILE A 14 6.42 16.08 -14.38
N GLY A 15 6.69 17.38 -14.23
CA GLY A 15 7.02 18.27 -15.36
C GLY A 15 5.92 19.24 -15.81
N GLU A 16 4.81 19.39 -15.08
CA GLU A 16 3.78 20.39 -15.44
C GLU A 16 4.08 21.82 -14.91
N THR A 17 5.05 21.99 -14.03
CA THR A 17 5.38 23.29 -13.43
C THR A 17 6.87 23.35 -13.10
N THR A 18 7.51 24.45 -13.50
CA THR A 18 8.95 24.71 -13.30
C THR A 18 9.26 25.55 -12.05
N GLU A 19 8.23 26.11 -11.39
CA GLU A 19 8.37 26.97 -10.22
C GLU A 19 7.69 26.31 -9.00
N VAL A 20 8.41 26.26 -7.88
CA VAL A 20 7.87 25.73 -6.62
C VAL A 20 6.90 26.77 -6.04
N ASP A 21 5.60 26.53 -6.15
CA ASP A 21 4.56 27.29 -5.46
C ASP A 21 4.41 26.73 -4.04
N GLU A 22 4.89 27.46 -3.03
CA GLU A 22 4.83 27.07 -1.61
C GLU A 22 3.39 26.85 -1.11
N GLU A 23 2.40 27.53 -1.68
CA GLU A 23 0.99 27.36 -1.32
C GLU A 23 0.36 26.11 -1.95
N ARG A 24 1.02 25.51 -2.95
CA ARG A 24 0.54 24.34 -3.71
C ARG A 24 1.52 23.16 -3.68
N ILE A 25 2.43 23.14 -2.71
CA ILE A 25 3.33 22.00 -2.49
C ILE A 25 2.49 20.71 -2.30
N GLY A 26 2.83 19.67 -3.06
CA GLY A 26 2.08 18.41 -3.09
C GLY A 26 0.83 18.38 -3.98
N VAL A 27 0.40 19.51 -4.57
CA VAL A 27 -0.63 19.54 -5.62
C VAL A 27 0.04 19.16 -6.95
N ASN A 28 -0.38 18.06 -7.57
CA ASN A 28 0.22 17.46 -8.78
C ASN A 28 1.68 16.97 -8.64
N ASN A 29 2.16 16.78 -7.40
CA ASN A 29 3.49 16.26 -7.11
C ASN A 29 3.41 14.98 -6.27
N TYR A 30 4.48 14.19 -6.27
CA TYR A 30 4.58 13.01 -5.40
C TYR A 30 5.61 13.25 -4.30
N TYR A 31 5.22 12.94 -3.07
CA TYR A 31 6.16 12.72 -1.96
C TYR A 31 6.89 11.41 -2.21
N ALA A 32 8.21 11.41 -2.03
CA ALA A 32 9.03 10.23 -2.26
C ALA A 32 9.93 9.94 -1.06
N GLY A 33 9.67 8.81 -0.40
CA GLY A 33 10.58 8.21 0.55
C GLY A 33 11.43 7.12 -0.09
N SER A 34 12.60 6.86 0.49
CA SER A 34 13.41 5.69 0.18
C SER A 34 13.83 5.03 1.47
N PHE A 35 13.79 3.70 1.50
CA PHE A 35 14.34 2.91 2.60
C PHE A 35 15.33 1.89 2.06
N GLN A 36 16.30 1.52 2.88
CA GLN A 36 17.25 0.47 2.59
C GLN A 36 17.17 -0.59 3.69
N THR A 37 17.29 -1.86 3.32
CA THR A 37 17.30 -2.95 4.29
C THR A 37 18.66 -3.64 4.27
N GLU A 38 19.21 -3.92 5.45
CA GLU A 38 20.41 -4.74 5.58
C GLU A 38 20.05 -6.23 5.64
N ASP A 39 18.93 -6.55 6.29
CA ASP A 39 18.43 -7.90 6.47
C ASP A 39 17.52 -8.36 5.32
N GLN A 40 17.45 -9.68 5.16
CA GLN A 40 16.43 -10.31 4.32
C GLN A 40 15.15 -10.46 5.13
N GLY A 41 14.00 -10.15 4.52
CA GLY A 41 12.75 -10.23 5.23
C GLY A 41 11.56 -9.63 4.51
N ALA A 42 10.44 -9.60 5.21
CA ALA A 42 9.25 -8.88 4.84
C ALA A 42 9.26 -7.50 5.49
N TYR A 43 8.92 -6.49 4.70
CA TYR A 43 8.80 -5.11 5.14
C TYR A 43 7.40 -4.62 4.77
N ILE A 44 6.77 -3.92 5.71
CA ILE A 44 5.50 -3.22 5.47
C ILE A 44 5.83 -1.74 5.43
N VAL A 45 5.56 -1.11 4.30
CA VAL A 45 5.62 0.34 4.14
C VAL A 45 4.19 0.85 4.23
N ALA A 46 3.91 1.65 5.25
CA ALA A 46 2.61 2.25 5.46
C ALA A 46 2.72 3.78 5.38
N THR A 47 1.68 4.41 4.85
CA THR A 47 1.49 5.85 4.92
C THR A 47 0.05 6.11 5.35
N GLU A 48 -0.12 7.15 6.14
CA GLU A 48 -1.40 7.60 6.64
C GLU A 48 -1.59 9.09 6.36
N GLY A 49 -2.84 9.49 6.18
CA GLY A 49 -3.19 10.88 5.99
C GLY A 49 -4.65 11.13 6.31
N ILE A 50 -4.94 12.33 6.81
CA ILE A 50 -6.30 12.83 7.03
C ILE A 50 -6.60 13.80 5.89
N PHE A 51 -7.68 13.53 5.16
CA PHE A 51 -8.09 14.30 4.00
C PHE A 51 -9.48 14.87 4.24
N THR A 52 -9.59 16.19 4.29
CA THR A 52 -10.88 16.89 4.20
C THR A 52 -11.16 17.18 2.72
N TYR A 53 -12.44 17.16 2.33
CA TYR A 53 -12.86 17.51 0.98
C TYR A 53 -14.06 18.45 1.04
N GLY A 54 -13.98 19.59 0.34
CA GLY A 54 -15.04 20.59 0.39
C GLY A 54 -15.23 21.19 1.79
N ASP A 55 -16.49 21.35 2.19
CA ASP A 55 -16.90 21.93 3.49
C ASP A 55 -17.10 20.87 4.59
N GLU A 56 -16.59 19.64 4.42
CA GLU A 56 -16.69 18.59 5.44
C GLU A 56 -15.88 18.98 6.69
N GLU A 57 -16.55 19.08 7.84
CA GLU A 57 -15.92 19.39 9.13
C GLU A 57 -15.04 18.23 9.65
N GLU A 58 -15.35 17.00 9.26
CA GLU A 58 -14.60 15.80 9.64
C GLU A 58 -13.71 15.29 8.50
N GLY A 59 -12.42 15.10 8.77
CA GLY A 59 -11.48 14.56 7.79
C GLY A 59 -11.66 13.05 7.59
N THR A 60 -11.65 12.61 6.33
CA THR A 60 -11.57 11.20 5.98
C THR A 60 -10.14 10.70 6.16
N PHE A 61 -9.94 9.70 7.02
CA PHE A 61 -8.65 9.02 7.13
C PHE A 61 -8.42 8.09 5.94
N ARG A 62 -7.20 8.13 5.39
CA ARG A 62 -6.74 7.22 4.34
C ARG A 62 -5.42 6.63 4.76
N SER A 63 -5.34 5.30 4.72
CA SER A 63 -4.08 4.58 4.84
C SER A 63 -3.77 3.86 3.54
N ALA A 64 -2.50 3.84 3.14
CA ALA A 64 -2.01 2.96 2.10
C ALA A 64 -0.88 2.09 2.64
N LYS A 65 -0.87 0.81 2.24
CA LYS A 65 0.16 -0.15 2.64
C LYS A 65 0.73 -0.84 1.42
N SER A 66 2.04 -1.03 1.45
CA SER A 66 2.81 -1.81 0.49
C SER A 66 3.61 -2.87 1.23
N PHE A 67 3.66 -4.07 0.66
CA PHE A 67 4.43 -5.18 1.19
C PHE A 67 5.65 -5.42 0.30
N VAL A 68 6.84 -5.37 0.88
CA VAL A 68 8.11 -5.52 0.16
C VAL A 68 8.87 -6.73 0.73
N GLY A 69 9.26 -7.65 -0.15
CA GLY A 69 10.11 -8.78 0.20
C GLY A 69 11.56 -8.52 -0.21
N ALA A 70 12.48 -8.44 0.74
CA ALA A 70 13.90 -8.26 0.47
C ALA A 70 14.64 -9.61 0.59
N SER A 71 15.41 -9.97 -0.45
CA SER A 71 16.19 -11.20 -0.50
C SER A 71 17.38 -11.06 -1.44
N LYS A 72 18.51 -11.68 -1.08
CA LYS A 72 19.68 -11.77 -1.97
C LYS A 72 19.38 -12.53 -3.28
N THR A 73 18.39 -13.42 -3.26
CA THR A 73 17.95 -14.13 -4.46
C THR A 73 16.42 -14.24 -4.43
N PRO A 74 15.71 -13.26 -5.00
CA PRO A 74 14.26 -13.20 -4.95
C PRO A 74 13.67 -14.31 -5.83
N THR A 75 13.04 -15.30 -5.20
CA THR A 75 12.26 -16.32 -5.89
C THR A 75 10.93 -16.49 -5.18
N VAL A 76 9.85 -16.77 -5.91
CA VAL A 76 8.51 -16.98 -5.30
C VAL A 76 8.56 -17.99 -4.15
N LYS A 77 9.30 -19.09 -4.34
CA LYS A 77 9.48 -20.14 -3.30
C LYS A 77 10.18 -19.63 -2.03
N LYS A 78 11.13 -18.70 -2.15
CA LYS A 78 11.81 -18.09 -1.00
C LYS A 78 10.92 -17.03 -0.37
N SER A 79 10.27 -16.19 -1.19
CA SER A 79 9.32 -15.19 -0.72
C SER A 79 8.22 -15.84 0.10
N LYS A 80 7.57 -16.93 -0.36
CA LYS A 80 6.52 -17.65 0.39
C LYS A 80 6.89 -18.04 1.84
N LYS A 81 8.18 -18.12 2.18
CA LYS A 81 8.66 -18.43 3.54
C LYS A 81 8.82 -17.21 4.46
N MET A 82 8.79 -16.01 3.91
CA MET A 82 8.83 -14.76 4.69
C MET A 82 7.58 -14.65 5.57
N LYS A 83 7.73 -14.06 6.76
CA LYS A 83 6.68 -13.91 7.77
C LYS A 83 6.56 -12.45 8.20
N GLY A 84 5.47 -12.10 8.86
CA GLY A 84 5.25 -10.77 9.44
C GLY A 84 4.35 -9.86 8.62
N PHE A 85 3.75 -10.35 7.52
CA PHE A 85 2.74 -9.63 6.73
C PHE A 85 1.41 -9.49 7.50
N ASP A 86 1.21 -10.34 8.49
CA ASP A 86 0.05 -10.47 9.37
C ASP A 86 0.06 -9.46 10.53
N LYS A 87 1.02 -8.54 10.57
CA LYS A 87 1.12 -7.52 11.62
C LYS A 87 0.32 -6.28 11.26
N GLN A 88 -0.49 -5.83 12.20
CA GLN A 88 -1.11 -4.52 12.16
C GLN A 88 -0.05 -3.43 12.37
N VAL A 89 -0.04 -2.42 11.50
CA VAL A 89 0.92 -1.30 11.55
C VAL A 89 0.28 -0.04 12.14
N THR A 90 -1.03 0.10 11.96
CA THR A 90 -1.85 1.22 12.45
C THR A 90 -2.91 0.70 13.44
N PRO A 91 -2.51 0.25 14.65
CA PRO A 91 -3.40 -0.45 15.57
C PRO A 91 -4.56 0.40 16.08
N GLU A 92 -4.40 1.73 16.14
CA GLU A 92 -5.46 2.65 16.54
C GLU A 92 -6.62 2.76 15.54
N ARG A 93 -6.55 2.01 14.42
CA ARG A 93 -7.49 2.09 13.30
C ARG A 93 -7.82 0.71 12.75
N ALA A 94 -8.91 0.66 11.99
CA ALA A 94 -9.32 -0.54 11.29
C ALA A 94 -8.35 -0.81 10.12
N GLU A 95 -7.79 -2.01 10.05
CA GLU A 95 -6.74 -2.36 9.09
C GLU A 95 -7.02 -3.73 8.46
N LEU A 96 -6.96 -3.80 7.13
CA LEU A 96 -7.02 -5.07 6.39
C LEU A 96 -5.65 -5.77 6.46
N ILE A 97 -5.62 -6.94 7.09
CA ILE A 97 -4.43 -7.75 7.31
C ILE A 97 -4.46 -8.96 6.36
N PRO A 98 -3.42 -9.17 5.53
CA PRO A 98 -3.34 -10.37 4.70
C PRO A 98 -3.04 -11.60 5.57
N LEU A 99 -3.82 -12.67 5.35
CA LEU A 99 -3.55 -14.00 5.92
C LEU A 99 -2.70 -14.87 4.98
N PHE A 100 -2.05 -14.24 4.02
CA PHE A 100 -1.16 -14.82 3.02
C PHE A 100 0.07 -13.91 2.88
N ASN A 101 1.07 -14.33 2.12
CA ASN A 101 2.22 -13.49 1.80
C ASN A 101 1.97 -12.73 0.48
N PRO A 102 1.73 -11.40 0.51
CA PRO A 102 1.42 -10.61 -0.68
C PRO A 102 2.56 -10.51 -1.69
N THR A 103 3.81 -10.73 -1.27
CA THR A 103 5.01 -10.65 -2.13
C THR A 103 5.22 -11.90 -2.99
N SER A 104 4.32 -12.88 -2.89
CA SER A 104 4.51 -14.21 -3.48
C SER A 104 3.24 -14.83 -4.07
N VAL A 105 2.18 -14.02 -4.21
CA VAL A 105 0.92 -14.43 -4.81
C VAL A 105 1.11 -14.72 -6.29
N THR A 106 0.53 -15.81 -6.75
CA THR A 106 0.42 -16.14 -8.17
C THR A 106 -0.99 -15.90 -8.70
N PRO A 107 -1.18 -15.68 -10.02
CA PRO A 107 -2.52 -15.58 -10.60
C PRO A 107 -3.40 -16.76 -10.20
N GLU A 108 -4.70 -16.49 -10.06
CA GLU A 108 -5.74 -17.50 -9.72
C GLU A 108 -5.64 -18.10 -8.30
N GLU A 109 -4.66 -17.67 -7.48
CA GLU A 109 -4.57 -18.07 -6.07
C GLU A 109 -5.69 -17.39 -5.28
N GLU A 110 -6.53 -18.19 -4.60
CA GLU A 110 -7.49 -17.69 -3.62
C GLU A 110 -6.73 -17.23 -2.37
N VAL A 111 -7.05 -16.03 -1.90
CA VAL A 111 -6.39 -15.39 -0.77
C VAL A 111 -7.39 -14.85 0.22
N SER A 112 -7.00 -14.84 1.50
CA SER A 112 -7.85 -14.36 2.59
C SER A 112 -7.26 -13.13 3.25
N ILE A 113 -8.11 -12.15 3.56
CA ILE A 113 -7.77 -10.97 4.35
C ILE A 113 -8.66 -10.92 5.58
N GLN A 114 -8.18 -10.30 6.65
CA GLN A 114 -8.90 -10.13 7.90
C GLN A 114 -8.91 -8.65 8.31
N LEU A 115 -10.06 -8.13 8.71
CA LEU A 115 -10.15 -6.79 9.29
C LEU A 115 -9.82 -6.87 10.79
N LEU A 116 -8.82 -6.10 11.22
CA LEU A 116 -8.50 -5.90 12.64
C LEU A 116 -8.75 -4.46 13.06
N LEU A 117 -9.13 -4.24 14.32
CA LEU A 117 -9.18 -2.94 14.98
C LEU A 117 -8.58 -3.11 16.38
N HIS A 118 -7.59 -2.29 16.75
CA HIS A 118 -6.88 -2.41 18.03
C HIS A 118 -6.31 -3.82 18.30
N GLY A 119 -5.81 -4.49 17.26
CA GLY A 119 -5.27 -5.85 17.31
C GLY A 119 -6.33 -6.95 17.29
N GLU A 120 -7.60 -6.61 17.35
CA GLU A 120 -8.70 -7.57 17.50
C GLU A 120 -9.48 -7.77 16.19
N PRO A 121 -9.89 -9.01 15.86
CA PRO A 121 -10.78 -9.28 14.75
C PRO A 121 -12.11 -8.52 14.85
N MET A 122 -12.59 -8.00 13.73
CA MET A 122 -13.90 -7.35 13.62
C MET A 122 -14.92 -8.29 12.98
N PRO A 123 -15.65 -9.14 13.75
CA PRO A 123 -16.69 -10.00 13.18
C PRO A 123 -17.89 -9.18 12.70
N ASP A 124 -18.67 -9.77 11.78
CA ASP A 124 -19.95 -9.23 11.29
C ASP A 124 -19.90 -7.78 10.74
N THR A 125 -18.72 -7.33 10.34
CA THR A 125 -18.52 -6.00 9.75
C THR A 125 -18.65 -6.07 8.24
N GLU A 126 -19.41 -5.13 7.66
CA GLU A 126 -19.53 -5.00 6.22
C GLU A 126 -18.20 -4.48 5.63
N VAL A 127 -17.62 -5.26 4.72
CA VAL A 127 -16.36 -4.92 4.04
C VAL A 127 -16.58 -4.94 2.54
N ALA A 128 -16.37 -3.80 1.89
CA ALA A 128 -16.38 -3.69 0.44
C ALA A 128 -14.96 -3.72 -0.12
N VAL A 129 -14.67 -4.67 -1.01
CA VAL A 129 -13.39 -4.74 -1.74
C VAL A 129 -13.58 -4.16 -3.13
N ILE A 130 -13.01 -2.98 -3.36
CA ILE A 130 -13.07 -2.30 -4.65
C ILE A 130 -11.76 -2.54 -5.39
N ARG A 131 -11.81 -3.32 -6.47
CA ARG A 131 -10.66 -3.50 -7.36
C ARG A 131 -10.34 -2.18 -8.04
N ARG A 132 -9.14 -1.63 -7.80
CA ARG A 132 -8.64 -0.55 -8.65
C ARG A 132 -8.52 -1.07 -10.07
N SER A 133 -9.03 -0.31 -11.03
CA SER A 133 -8.93 -0.64 -12.45
C SER A 133 -7.47 -0.99 -12.78
N ASP A 134 -7.28 -2.18 -13.34
CA ASP A 134 -6.03 -2.56 -13.95
C ASP A 134 -6.27 -2.70 -15.45
N SER A 135 -5.22 -2.58 -16.26
CA SER A 135 -5.31 -2.75 -17.72
C SER A 135 -5.60 -4.20 -18.14
N SER A 136 -6.10 -5.07 -17.24
CA SER A 136 -6.38 -6.48 -17.57
C SER A 136 -7.52 -6.61 -18.59
N ASP A 137 -8.46 -5.67 -18.61
CA ASP A 137 -9.53 -5.64 -19.62
C ASP A 137 -9.02 -5.29 -21.03
N ILE A 138 -7.89 -4.56 -21.14
CA ILE A 138 -7.26 -4.27 -22.45
C ILE A 138 -6.68 -5.56 -23.08
N ARG A 139 -6.21 -6.52 -22.26
CA ARG A 139 -5.63 -7.78 -22.76
C ARG A 139 -6.67 -8.73 -23.36
N LYS A 140 -7.93 -8.67 -22.89
CA LYS A 140 -9.03 -9.50 -23.43
C LYS A 140 -9.38 -9.12 -24.87
N ASN A 141 -9.18 -7.86 -25.26
CA ASN A 141 -9.52 -7.38 -26.60
C ASN A 141 -8.44 -7.64 -27.67
N LEU A 142 -7.22 -8.06 -27.28
CA LEU A 142 -6.15 -8.42 -28.21
C LEU A 142 -6.23 -9.87 -28.70
N ALA A 143 -6.99 -10.73 -28.01
CA ALA A 143 -7.21 -12.12 -28.42
C ALA A 143 -8.27 -12.28 -29.54
N GLY A 144 -8.87 -11.17 -30.01
CA GLY A 144 -9.85 -11.16 -31.10
C GLY A 144 -9.29 -10.74 -32.47
N PHE A 145 -7.97 -10.60 -32.61
CA PHE A 145 -7.31 -10.11 -33.82
C PHE A 145 -6.17 -11.00 -34.35
N LEU A 146 -6.20 -12.32 -34.08
CA LEU A 146 -5.37 -13.31 -34.75
C LEU A 146 -6.21 -14.48 -35.26
#